data_AF-A0A4Y2H0U4-F1
#
_entry.id   AF-A0A4Y2H0U4-F1
#
_cell.length_a   1.000
_cell.length_b   1.000
_cell.length_c   1.000
_cell.angle_alpha   90.00
_cell.angle_beta   90.00
_cell.angle_gamma   90.00
#
_symmetry.space_group_name_H-M   'P 1'
#
loop_
_entity.id
_entity.type
_entity.pdbx_description
1 polymer ?
#
loop_
_entity_poly.entity_id
_entity_poly.type
_entity_poly.pdbx_seq_one_letter_code
_entity_poly.pdbx_strand_id
1 'polypeptide(L)'
;MKERKNKAIPLLPFAFVKPLMTTGIKKSHYFPDAIYPRYATGHGDKMLTKRRTFICTLPENECVFLNAEEFCRVYPQYCPRLDPKKAFTGMAYLNDFMDWEYKWEYTYEECHNETMIDYCQIKLVQQNIPCKKSYKRIPVVDSKGYPNCCYTIESLVGQPNAEEDLYPNTFVIDFVINTQAEEYVMSSVPVMIQVKVHDRRAMVNPFSDGYSLEGGMEYNAYVSMVRVV
;
A
#
# COMPACT_ATOMS: atom_id res chain seq x y z
N MET A 1 38.74 8.67 59.14
CA MET A 1 37.82 7.95 58.24
C MET A 1 37.19 8.96 57.30
N LYS A 2 37.41 8.85 55.97
CA LYS A 2 36.83 9.75 54.96
C LYS A 2 35.59 9.07 54.37
N GLU A 3 34.41 9.65 54.58
CA GLU A 3 33.17 9.21 53.96
C GLU A 3 33.24 9.35 52.43
N ARG A 4 33.03 8.23 51.73
CA ARG A 4 32.79 8.21 50.29
C ARG A 4 31.34 8.61 50.04
N LYS A 5 31.10 9.84 49.58
CA LYS A 5 29.81 10.24 49.01
C LYS A 5 29.59 9.53 47.68
N ASN A 6 28.65 8.58 47.65
CA ASN A 6 28.12 8.02 46.42
C ASN A 6 27.40 9.12 45.64
N LYS A 7 28.02 9.61 44.56
CA LYS A 7 27.33 10.43 43.55
C LYS A 7 26.45 9.49 42.73
N ALA A 8 25.15 9.49 43.03
CA ALA A 8 24.15 8.98 42.09
C ALA A 8 24.20 9.85 40.84
N ILE A 9 24.50 9.23 39.70
CA ILE A 9 24.40 9.86 38.39
C ILE A 9 22.90 9.90 38.06
N PRO A 10 22.29 11.08 37.87
CA PRO A 10 20.91 11.14 37.41
C PRO A 10 20.85 10.58 36.00
N LEU A 11 20.12 9.47 35.83
CA LEU A 11 19.73 8.97 34.51
C LEU A 11 18.79 10.02 33.91
N LEU A 12 19.30 10.79 32.94
CA LEU A 12 18.48 11.70 32.15
C LEU A 12 17.34 10.90 31.48
N PRO A 13 16.13 11.47 31.39
CA PRO A 13 15.01 10.83 30.74
C PRO A 13 15.39 10.53 29.28
N PHE A 14 15.17 9.29 28.85
CA PHE A 14 15.33 8.89 27.46
C PHE A 14 14.47 9.81 26.58
N ALA A 15 15.12 10.74 25.88
CA ALA A 15 14.49 11.51 24.83
C ALA A 15 14.25 10.56 23.65
N PHE A 16 12.98 10.27 23.35
CA PHE A 16 12.59 9.61 22.11
C PHE A 16 12.85 10.57 20.95
N VAL A 17 14.06 10.51 20.39
CA VAL A 17 14.39 11.20 19.13
C VAL A 17 13.97 10.28 17.99
N LYS A 18 13.14 10.81 17.08
CA LYS A 18 12.66 10.08 15.89
C LYS A 18 13.85 9.70 14.99
N PRO A 19 14.04 8.41 14.64
CA PRO A 19 15.09 8.02 13.71
C PRO A 19 14.80 8.54 12.31
N LEU A 20 15.84 9.03 11.61
CA LEU A 20 15.76 9.29 10.18
C LEU A 20 16.14 7.99 9.45
N MET A 21 15.21 7.43 8.68
CA MET A 21 15.48 6.27 7.83
C MET A 21 15.88 6.75 6.43
N THR A 22 17.04 6.33 5.95
CA THR A 22 17.40 6.44 4.53
C THR A 22 17.05 5.14 3.82
N THR A 23 16.15 5.22 2.85
CA THR A 23 15.69 4.09 2.04
C THR A 23 16.06 4.30 0.58
N GLY A 24 16.69 3.30 -0.05
CA GLY A 24 16.96 3.27 -1.48
C GLY A 24 16.24 2.10 -2.13
N ILE A 25 15.44 2.36 -3.16
CA ILE A 25 14.70 1.33 -3.91
C ILE A 25 15.38 1.15 -5.28
N LYS A 26 15.91 -0.04 -5.54
CA LYS A 26 16.42 -0.43 -6.87
C LYS A 26 15.32 -1.20 -7.62
N LYS A 27 14.99 -0.76 -8.84
CA LYS A 27 14.06 -1.42 -9.76
C LYS A 27 14.82 -2.52 -10.51
N SER A 28 14.40 -3.77 -10.38
CA SER A 28 14.83 -4.87 -11.27
C SER A 28 13.76 -5.04 -12.36
N HIS A 29 14.17 -5.20 -13.62
CA HIS A 29 13.23 -5.38 -14.73
C HIS A 29 12.98 -6.87 -14.94
N TYR A 30 11.74 -7.31 -14.73
CA TYR A 30 11.26 -8.60 -15.21
C TYR A 30 10.19 -8.29 -16.26
N PHE A 31 10.53 -8.45 -17.55
CA PHE A 31 9.61 -8.19 -18.66
C PHE A 31 8.68 -9.39 -18.87
N PRO A 32 7.38 -9.12 -19.01
CA PRO A 32 6.77 -9.33 -20.33
C PRO A 32 6.05 -8.07 -20.80
N ASP A 33 6.56 -7.48 -21.87
CA ASP A 33 5.94 -6.55 -22.83
C ASP A 33 4.67 -5.78 -22.41
N ALA A 34 4.85 -4.59 -21.83
CA ALA A 34 3.91 -3.49 -21.99
C ALA A 34 4.64 -2.14 -21.86
N ILE A 35 4.82 -1.44 -22.98
CA ILE A 35 5.34 -0.07 -23.00
C ILE A 35 4.16 0.88 -22.82
N TYR A 36 4.00 1.47 -21.63
CA TYR A 36 3.02 2.54 -21.41
C TYR A 36 3.69 3.91 -21.55
N PRO A 37 3.10 4.85 -22.33
CA PRO A 37 3.62 6.20 -22.43
C PRO A 37 3.49 6.96 -21.11
N ARG A 38 4.54 7.71 -20.74
CA ARG A 38 4.59 8.60 -19.57
C ARG A 38 3.65 9.80 -19.73
N TYR A 39 2.39 9.70 -19.30
CA TYR A 39 1.49 10.82 -18.94
C TYR A 39 0.44 10.28 -17.93
N ALA A 40 -0.16 11.01 -16.98
CA ALA A 40 -0.50 12.42 -16.94
C ALA A 40 -0.56 12.99 -15.51
N THR A 41 -0.18 14.26 -15.40
CA THR A 41 -0.30 15.15 -14.25
C THR A 41 -1.76 15.58 -14.01
N GLY A 42 -2.22 15.56 -12.75
CA GLY A 42 -3.25 16.48 -12.24
C GLY A 42 -4.68 15.95 -12.11
N HIS A 43 -5.25 15.30 -13.13
CA HIS A 43 -6.66 14.81 -13.08
C HIS A 43 -6.81 13.29 -13.00
N GLY A 44 -5.87 12.53 -13.57
CA GLY A 44 -5.90 11.07 -13.58
C GLY A 44 -5.96 10.45 -12.17
N ASP A 45 -5.25 11.01 -11.19
CA ASP A 45 -5.08 10.32 -9.89
C ASP A 45 -6.36 10.13 -9.07
N LYS A 46 -7.42 10.92 -9.31
CA LYS A 46 -8.69 10.76 -8.57
C LYS A 46 -9.31 9.38 -8.83
N MET A 47 -9.34 8.96 -10.10
CA MET A 47 -10.04 7.74 -10.52
C MET A 47 -9.25 6.44 -10.27
N LEU A 48 -7.99 6.51 -9.86
CA LEU A 48 -7.09 5.36 -9.83
C LEU A 48 -7.17 4.52 -8.56
N THR A 49 -7.85 4.98 -7.53
CA THR A 49 -7.84 4.29 -6.23
C THR A 49 -9.15 3.56 -5.95
N LYS A 50 -10.17 3.76 -6.80
CA LYS A 50 -11.50 3.20 -6.61
C LYS A 50 -11.64 1.85 -7.29
N ARG A 51 -12.20 0.91 -6.55
CA ARG A 51 -12.63 -0.37 -7.10
C ARG A 51 -13.86 -0.19 -7.97
N ARG A 52 -13.71 -0.52 -9.26
CA ARG A 52 -14.77 -0.55 -10.27
C ARG A 52 -15.97 -1.37 -9.82
N THR A 53 -15.72 -2.51 -9.17
CA THR A 53 -16.77 -3.36 -8.61
C THR A 53 -17.61 -2.61 -7.59
N PHE A 54 -16.98 -1.84 -6.69
CA PHE A 54 -17.72 -1.04 -5.72
C PHE A 54 -18.56 0.04 -6.39
N ILE A 55 -17.97 0.81 -7.31
CA ILE A 55 -18.67 1.88 -8.02
C ILE A 55 -19.94 1.37 -8.70
N CYS A 56 -19.84 0.25 -9.41
CA CYS A 56 -20.96 -0.33 -10.14
C CYS A 56 -22.00 -1.02 -9.26
N THR A 57 -21.79 -1.08 -7.94
CA THR A 57 -22.80 -1.53 -6.98
C THR A 57 -23.57 -0.38 -6.34
N LEU A 58 -23.15 0.87 -6.55
CA LEU A 58 -23.83 2.03 -6.00
C LEU A 58 -25.08 2.36 -6.83
N PRO A 59 -26.21 2.66 -6.18
CA PRO A 59 -27.49 2.83 -6.86
C PRO A 59 -27.55 4.07 -7.77
N GLU A 60 -26.69 5.06 -7.53
CA GLU A 60 -26.64 6.33 -8.25
C GLU A 60 -25.75 6.29 -9.50
N ASN A 61 -24.95 5.23 -9.68
CA ASN A 61 -24.02 5.12 -10.80
C ASN A 61 -24.60 4.29 -11.93
N GLU A 62 -24.52 4.81 -13.15
CA GLU A 62 -24.86 4.05 -14.35
C GLU A 62 -23.66 3.21 -14.80
N CYS A 63 -23.81 1.89 -14.69
CA CYS A 63 -22.86 0.92 -15.27
C CYS A 63 -23.50 0.09 -16.37
N VAL A 64 -22.75 -0.12 -17.45
CA VAL A 64 -23.09 -1.07 -18.50
C VAL A 64 -22.52 -2.43 -18.13
N PHE A 65 -23.36 -3.46 -18.18
CA PHE A 65 -22.96 -4.84 -17.98
C PHE A 65 -23.02 -5.58 -19.31
N LEU A 66 -21.88 -6.12 -19.74
CA LEU A 66 -21.79 -6.97 -20.92
C LEU A 66 -21.83 -8.44 -20.51
N ASN A 67 -22.14 -9.33 -21.47
CA ASN A 67 -21.88 -10.75 -21.32
C ASN A 67 -20.37 -10.95 -21.09
N ALA A 68 -19.98 -11.83 -20.17
CA ALA A 68 -18.59 -12.14 -19.84
C ALA A 68 -17.68 -12.38 -21.07
N GLU A 69 -18.13 -13.15 -22.06
CA GLU A 69 -17.33 -13.43 -23.26
C GLU A 69 -17.12 -12.16 -24.11
N GLU A 70 -18.17 -11.39 -24.32
CA GLU A 70 -18.10 -10.12 -25.03
C GLU A 70 -17.26 -9.10 -24.26
N PHE A 71 -17.46 -9.05 -22.95
CA PHE A 71 -16.71 -8.20 -22.05
C PHE A 71 -15.21 -8.45 -22.15
N CYS A 72 -14.77 -9.70 -22.06
CA CYS A 72 -13.35 -10.02 -22.19
C CYS A 72 -12.79 -9.85 -23.60
N ARG A 73 -13.64 -9.90 -24.63
CA ARG A 73 -13.25 -9.55 -25.99
C ARG A 73 -12.99 -8.05 -26.13
N VAL A 74 -13.82 -7.21 -25.53
CA VAL A 74 -13.72 -5.74 -25.61
C VAL A 74 -12.68 -5.20 -24.62
N TYR A 75 -12.60 -5.79 -23.43
CA TYR A 75 -11.74 -5.38 -22.32
C TYR A 75 -10.93 -6.54 -21.73
N PRO A 76 -10.02 -7.16 -22.51
CA PRO A 76 -9.25 -8.32 -22.07
C PRO A 76 -8.42 -8.07 -20.80
N GLN A 77 -8.00 -6.83 -20.56
CA GLN A 77 -7.21 -6.42 -19.40
C GLN A 77 -7.98 -6.50 -18.07
N TYR A 78 -9.32 -6.49 -18.10
CA TYR A 78 -10.16 -6.62 -16.92
C TYR A 78 -10.57 -8.07 -16.62
N CYS A 79 -10.03 -9.03 -17.38
CA CYS A 79 -10.37 -10.43 -17.25
C CYS A 79 -9.22 -11.19 -16.59
N PRO A 80 -9.35 -11.55 -15.30
CA PRO A 80 -8.31 -12.29 -14.59
C PRO A 80 -7.95 -13.57 -15.33
N ARG A 81 -6.69 -13.67 -15.78
CA ARG A 81 -6.17 -14.81 -16.56
C ARG A 81 -6.98 -15.12 -17.83
N LEU A 82 -7.63 -14.11 -18.41
CA LEU A 82 -8.51 -14.24 -19.57
C LEU A 82 -9.66 -15.25 -19.34
N ASP A 83 -10.09 -15.45 -18.10
CA ASP A 83 -11.21 -16.33 -17.74
C ASP A 83 -12.50 -15.51 -17.61
N PRO A 84 -13.42 -15.56 -18.59
CA PRO A 84 -14.64 -14.76 -18.56
C PRO A 84 -15.51 -15.03 -17.33
N LYS A 85 -15.47 -16.25 -16.79
CA LYS A 85 -16.30 -16.63 -15.64
C LYS A 85 -15.90 -15.92 -14.35
N LYS A 86 -14.72 -15.30 -14.32
CA LYS A 86 -14.18 -14.57 -13.17
C LYS A 86 -14.20 -13.06 -13.37
N ALA A 87 -14.57 -12.58 -14.55
CA ALA A 87 -14.58 -11.16 -14.85
C ALA A 87 -15.79 -10.49 -14.21
N PHE A 88 -15.56 -9.37 -13.52
CA PHE A 88 -16.62 -8.43 -13.21
C PHE A 88 -16.92 -7.61 -14.48
N THR A 89 -18.14 -7.71 -15.01
CA THR A 89 -18.48 -7.18 -16.34
C THR A 89 -19.05 -5.78 -16.35
N GLY A 90 -19.12 -5.12 -15.19
CA GLY A 90 -19.61 -3.75 -15.07
C GLY A 90 -18.57 -2.72 -15.51
N MET A 91 -18.96 -1.84 -16.42
CA MET A 91 -18.20 -0.64 -16.81
C MET A 91 -19.02 0.61 -16.52
N ALA A 92 -18.48 1.48 -15.68
CA ALA A 92 -19.08 2.77 -15.37
C ALA A 92 -18.79 3.79 -16.48
N TYR A 93 -19.72 4.73 -16.69
CA TYR A 93 -19.51 5.84 -17.62
C TYR A 93 -18.53 6.87 -17.06
N LEU A 94 -17.57 7.30 -17.87
CA LEU A 94 -16.51 8.23 -17.45
C LEU A 94 -17.03 9.58 -16.94
N ASN A 95 -18.18 10.03 -17.43
CA ASN A 95 -18.75 11.35 -17.08
C ASN A 95 -19.27 11.39 -15.64
N ASP A 96 -19.84 10.28 -15.14
CA ASP A 96 -20.46 10.22 -13.81
C ASP A 96 -19.43 10.28 -12.67
N PHE A 97 -18.17 9.99 -12.99
CA PHE A 97 -17.08 10.01 -12.02
C PHE A 97 -16.49 11.38 -11.75
N MET A 98 -16.63 12.32 -12.69
CA MET A 98 -15.97 13.62 -12.59
C MET A 98 -16.55 14.46 -11.45
N ASP A 99 -17.80 14.19 -11.06
CA ASP A 99 -18.55 14.91 -10.03
C ASP A 99 -18.67 14.14 -8.71
N TRP A 100 -18.02 12.98 -8.58
CA TRP A 100 -18.12 12.17 -7.36
C TRP A 100 -17.39 12.82 -6.17
N GLU A 101 -18.14 13.12 -5.10
CA GLU A 101 -17.57 13.58 -3.82
C GLU A 101 -17.01 12.41 -2.99
N TYR A 102 -15.75 12.53 -2.58
CA TYR A 102 -15.13 11.52 -1.70
C TYR A 102 -15.67 11.63 -0.29
N LYS A 103 -16.28 10.56 0.19
CA LYS A 103 -16.78 10.44 1.57
C LYS A 103 -15.95 9.43 2.33
N TRP A 104 -15.52 9.80 3.54
CA TRP A 104 -14.83 8.91 4.47
C TRP A 104 -15.63 7.64 4.78
N GLU A 105 -16.96 7.77 4.75
CA GLU A 105 -17.93 6.70 5.01
C GLU A 105 -17.78 5.49 4.08
N TYR A 106 -17.29 5.70 2.85
CA TYR A 106 -17.14 4.64 1.85
C TYR A 106 -15.69 4.19 1.64
N THR A 107 -14.72 4.85 2.29
CA THR A 107 -13.30 4.64 2.00
C THR A 107 -12.88 3.19 2.25
N TYR A 108 -13.46 2.53 3.24
CA TYR A 108 -13.09 1.16 3.59
C TYR A 108 -13.66 0.09 2.65
N GLU A 109 -14.81 0.37 2.04
CA GLU A 109 -15.47 -0.45 1.04
C GLU A 109 -14.86 -0.21 -0.36
N GLU A 110 -14.53 1.04 -0.67
CA GLU A 110 -13.88 1.45 -1.92
C GLU A 110 -12.48 0.87 -2.07
N CYS A 111 -11.78 0.74 -0.94
CA CYS A 111 -10.41 0.28 -0.90
C CYS A 111 -10.22 -1.17 -1.32
N HIS A 112 -9.01 -1.46 -1.82
CA HIS A 112 -8.53 -2.84 -1.92
C HIS A 112 -8.56 -3.51 -0.54
N ASN A 113 -8.88 -4.79 -0.55
CA ASN A 113 -8.96 -5.62 0.65
C ASN A 113 -7.57 -6.20 0.99
N GLU A 114 -7.50 -6.92 2.11
CA GLU A 114 -6.24 -7.50 2.58
C GLU A 114 -5.69 -8.55 1.60
N THR A 115 -6.55 -9.11 0.73
CA THR A 115 -6.15 -10.07 -0.30
C THR A 115 -5.27 -9.46 -1.39
N MET A 116 -5.05 -8.15 -1.39
CA MET A 116 -4.00 -7.53 -2.19
C MET A 116 -2.60 -7.94 -1.72
N ILE A 117 -2.41 -8.32 -0.45
CA ILE A 117 -1.15 -8.85 0.07
C ILE A 117 -1.24 -10.37 -0.02
N ASP A 118 -0.81 -10.91 -1.16
CA ASP A 118 -0.90 -12.34 -1.47
C ASP A 118 0.08 -13.16 -0.62
N TYR A 119 1.28 -12.60 -0.42
CA TYR A 119 2.37 -13.26 0.29
C TYR A 119 3.14 -12.26 1.16
N CYS A 120 3.59 -12.69 2.34
CA CYS A 120 4.49 -11.92 3.20
C CYS A 120 5.26 -12.82 4.15
N GLN A 121 6.58 -12.68 4.17
CA GLN A 121 7.49 -13.35 5.10
C GLN A 121 8.63 -12.44 5.54
N ILE A 122 9.16 -12.72 6.71
CA ILE A 122 10.41 -12.18 7.24
C ILE A 122 11.47 -13.28 7.10
N LYS A 123 12.46 -13.05 6.23
CA LYS A 123 13.61 -13.94 6.05
C LYS A 123 14.71 -13.55 7.03
N LEU A 124 14.99 -14.46 7.97
CA LEU A 124 16.15 -14.41 8.85
C LEU A 124 17.21 -15.38 8.33
N VAL A 125 18.45 -15.29 8.82
CA VAL A 125 19.57 -16.16 8.39
C VAL A 125 19.24 -17.65 8.52
N GLN A 126 18.48 -18.03 9.55
CA GLN A 126 18.23 -19.43 9.92
C GLN A 126 16.80 -19.89 9.65
N GLN A 127 15.86 -18.98 9.35
CA GLN A 127 14.44 -19.32 9.22
C GLN A 127 13.65 -18.25 8.47
N ASN A 128 12.53 -18.67 7.89
CA ASN A 128 11.53 -17.78 7.32
C ASN A 128 10.31 -17.77 8.24
N ILE A 129 9.88 -16.59 8.64
CA ILE A 129 8.73 -16.39 9.52
C ILE A 129 7.62 -15.73 8.70
N PRO A 130 6.40 -16.29 8.65
CA PRO A 130 5.27 -15.59 8.04
C PRO A 130 4.99 -14.27 8.76
N CYS A 131 4.67 -13.20 8.02
CA CYS A 131 4.28 -11.93 8.64
C CYS A 131 2.99 -12.09 9.47
N LYS A 132 2.87 -11.33 10.56
CA LYS A 132 1.68 -11.39 11.42
C LYS A 132 0.44 -10.86 10.69
N LYS A 133 -0.66 -11.64 10.76
CA LYS A 133 -2.00 -11.28 10.25
C LYS A 133 -2.98 -11.06 11.42
N SER A 134 -4.06 -10.30 11.25
CA SER A 134 -4.42 -9.52 10.05
C SER A 134 -3.61 -8.23 9.93
N TYR A 135 -3.40 -7.77 8.69
CA TYR A 135 -2.75 -6.49 8.44
C TYR A 135 -3.66 -5.35 8.86
N LYS A 136 -3.12 -4.44 9.68
CA LYS A 136 -3.88 -3.29 10.14
C LYS A 136 -4.08 -2.31 9.00
N ARG A 137 -5.35 -2.04 8.70
CA ARG A 137 -5.77 -1.00 7.77
C ARG A 137 -5.67 0.36 8.45
N ILE A 138 -5.11 1.34 7.76
CA ILE A 138 -4.90 2.72 8.23
C ILE A 138 -5.55 3.67 7.22
N PRO A 139 -6.48 4.53 7.63
CA PRO A 139 -7.00 5.58 6.77
C PRO A 139 -5.89 6.62 6.52
N VAL A 140 -5.75 7.03 5.28
CA VAL A 140 -4.78 8.05 4.84
C VAL A 140 -5.47 9.02 3.87
N VAL A 141 -4.80 10.11 3.54
CA VAL A 141 -5.24 11.01 2.47
C VAL A 141 -4.24 10.95 1.33
N ASP A 142 -4.69 11.03 0.10
CA ASP A 142 -3.78 11.12 -1.04
C ASP A 142 -3.14 12.52 -1.13
N SER A 143 -2.32 12.74 -2.17
CA SER A 143 -1.66 14.02 -2.41
C SER A 143 -2.62 15.18 -2.73
N LYS A 144 -3.89 14.90 -2.99
CA LYS A 144 -4.96 15.87 -3.24
C LYS A 144 -5.89 16.04 -2.04
N GLY A 145 -5.64 15.32 -0.94
CA GLY A 145 -6.46 15.35 0.27
C GLY A 145 -7.66 14.41 0.24
N TYR A 146 -7.76 13.51 -0.75
CA TYR A 146 -8.86 12.56 -0.82
C TYR A 146 -8.66 11.37 0.12
N PRO A 147 -9.72 10.92 0.82
CA PRO A 147 -9.71 9.70 1.60
C PRO A 147 -9.19 8.49 0.83
N ASN A 148 -8.31 7.73 1.47
CA ASN A 148 -7.76 6.48 0.96
C ASN A 148 -7.41 5.57 2.14
N CYS A 149 -6.91 4.37 1.87
CA CYS A 149 -6.42 3.47 2.90
C CYS A 149 -5.09 2.83 2.52
N CYS A 150 -4.37 2.42 3.55
CA CYS A 150 -3.16 1.64 3.43
C CYS A 150 -3.22 0.44 4.39
N TYR A 151 -2.41 -0.56 4.10
CA TYR A 151 -2.15 -1.67 4.99
C TYR A 151 -0.76 -1.54 5.61
N THR A 152 -0.64 -1.97 6.85
CA THR A 152 0.64 -1.99 7.55
C THR A 152 1.09 -3.43 7.83
N ILE A 153 2.38 -3.68 7.62
CA ILE A 153 3.05 -4.95 7.88
C ILE A 153 3.93 -4.75 9.11
N GLU A 154 3.86 -5.64 10.10
CA GLU A 154 4.65 -5.59 11.35
C GLU A 154 4.51 -4.30 12.19
N SER A 155 3.39 -3.59 12.04
CA SER A 155 3.11 -2.34 12.76
C SER A 155 2.50 -2.56 14.14
N LEU A 156 2.89 -1.70 15.09
CA LEU A 156 2.35 -1.58 16.44
C LEU A 156 1.56 -0.28 16.63
N VAL A 157 1.17 0.39 15.54
CA VAL A 157 0.35 1.60 15.58
C VAL A 157 -0.94 1.33 16.36
N GLY A 158 -1.23 2.20 17.34
CA GLY A 158 -2.41 2.07 18.22
C GLY A 158 -2.30 0.99 19.30
N GLN A 159 -1.11 0.39 19.49
CA GLN A 159 -0.85 -0.61 20.54
C GLN A 159 0.28 -0.14 21.46
N PRO A 160 0.07 0.89 22.31
CA PRO A 160 1.13 1.51 23.10
C PRO A 160 1.84 0.53 24.05
N ASN A 161 1.13 -0.48 24.54
CA ASN A 161 1.65 -1.44 25.51
C ASN A 161 2.10 -2.78 24.88
N ALA A 162 2.03 -2.93 23.55
CA ALA A 162 2.51 -4.14 22.90
C ALA A 162 4.03 -4.26 23.06
N GLU A 163 4.51 -5.47 23.33
CA GLU A 163 5.95 -5.76 23.41
C GLU A 163 6.61 -5.64 22.03
N GLU A 164 7.88 -5.24 22.01
CA GLU A 164 8.64 -5.17 20.77
C GLU A 164 9.20 -6.53 20.39
N ASP A 165 8.81 -7.04 19.22
CA ASP A 165 9.50 -8.18 18.63
C ASP A 165 10.96 -7.81 18.35
N LEU A 166 11.88 -8.63 18.84
CA LEU A 166 13.31 -8.47 18.61
C LEU A 166 13.73 -9.21 17.35
N TYR A 167 14.11 -8.45 16.33
CA TYR A 167 14.71 -8.97 15.10
C TYR A 167 16.23 -8.82 15.14
N PRO A 168 17.00 -9.68 14.45
CA PRO A 168 18.42 -9.45 14.27
C PRO A 168 18.67 -8.13 13.50
N ASN A 169 19.89 -7.60 13.58
CA ASN A 169 20.27 -6.35 12.93
C ASN A 169 20.11 -6.36 11.39
N THR A 170 19.98 -7.54 10.78
CA THR A 170 19.80 -7.69 9.35
C THR A 170 18.78 -8.80 9.08
N PHE A 171 17.73 -8.45 8.37
CA PHE A 171 16.68 -9.34 7.91
C PHE A 171 16.06 -8.77 6.64
N VAL A 172 15.28 -9.58 5.93
CA VAL A 172 14.55 -9.16 4.72
C VAL A 172 13.07 -9.38 4.93
N ILE A 173 12.26 -8.36 4.65
CA ILE A 173 10.82 -8.55 4.50
C ILE A 173 10.55 -8.76 3.01
N ASP A 174 9.93 -9.88 2.68
CA ASP A 174 9.61 -10.28 1.32
C ASP A 174 8.09 -10.43 1.21
N PHE A 175 7.47 -9.68 0.31
CA PHE A 175 6.02 -9.69 0.14
C PHE A 175 5.63 -9.51 -1.33
N VAL A 176 4.52 -10.14 -1.71
CA VAL A 176 3.95 -10.06 -3.07
C VAL A 176 2.60 -9.35 -2.97
N ILE A 177 2.43 -8.32 -3.79
CA ILE A 177 1.18 -7.58 -3.91
C ILE A 177 0.46 -8.06 -5.18
N ASN A 178 -0.74 -8.61 -5.01
CA ASN A 178 -1.71 -8.72 -6.08
C ASN A 178 -2.34 -7.35 -6.30
N THR A 179 -1.91 -6.67 -7.36
CA THR A 179 -2.36 -5.31 -7.67
C THR A 179 -3.81 -5.22 -8.11
N GLN A 180 -4.48 -6.33 -8.42
CA GLN A 180 -5.90 -6.37 -8.81
C GLN A 180 -6.23 -5.33 -9.90
N ALA A 181 -5.44 -5.30 -10.98
CA ALA A 181 -5.58 -4.33 -12.06
C ALA A 181 -6.99 -4.32 -12.68
N GLU A 182 -7.68 -5.46 -12.62
CA GLU A 182 -9.05 -5.64 -13.06
C GLU A 182 -10.08 -4.81 -12.28
N GLU A 183 -9.73 -4.35 -11.08
CA GLU A 183 -10.59 -3.53 -10.24
C GLU A 183 -10.42 -2.03 -10.51
N TYR A 184 -9.48 -1.61 -11.35
CA TYR A 184 -9.28 -0.19 -11.63
C TYR A 184 -10.29 0.30 -12.67
N VAL A 185 -10.86 1.49 -12.46
CA VAL A 185 -11.81 2.10 -13.40
C VAL A 185 -11.16 2.35 -14.76
N MET A 186 -9.95 2.90 -14.77
CA MET A 186 -9.22 3.24 -16.00
C MET A 186 -8.04 2.30 -16.19
N SER A 187 -8.12 1.47 -17.23
CA SER A 187 -7.05 0.55 -17.60
C SER A 187 -5.88 1.22 -18.34
N SER A 188 -6.09 2.41 -18.88
CA SER A 188 -5.04 3.17 -19.58
C SER A 188 -4.00 3.76 -18.62
N VAL A 189 -4.25 3.73 -17.32
CA VAL A 189 -3.36 4.33 -16.33
C VAL A 189 -2.64 3.22 -15.56
N PRO A 190 -1.31 3.31 -15.41
CA PRO A 190 -0.55 2.30 -14.69
C PRO A 190 -1.04 2.18 -13.24
N VAL A 191 -1.06 0.94 -12.76
CA VAL A 191 -1.31 0.67 -11.34
C VAL A 191 -0.09 1.14 -10.54
N MET A 192 -0.32 2.08 -9.63
CA MET A 192 0.71 2.63 -8.75
C MET A 192 0.52 2.13 -7.32
N ILE A 193 1.61 1.74 -6.68
CA ILE A 193 1.67 1.27 -5.30
C ILE A 193 2.40 2.32 -4.48
N GLN A 194 1.79 2.80 -3.40
CA GLN A 194 2.44 3.73 -2.47
C GLN A 194 2.99 2.96 -1.27
N VAL A 195 4.29 3.12 -0.98
CA VAL A 195 4.97 2.39 0.09
C VAL A 195 5.78 3.36 0.95
N LYS A 196 5.74 3.16 2.27
CA LYS A 196 6.60 3.86 3.23
C LYS A 196 7.12 2.90 4.28
N VAL A 197 8.44 2.93 4.50
CA VAL A 197 9.06 2.32 5.68
C VAL A 197 9.11 3.36 6.79
N HIS A 198 8.67 2.97 7.99
CA HIS A 198 8.54 3.88 9.13
C HIS A 198 8.74 3.16 10.46
N ASP A 199 8.85 3.93 11.54
CA ASP A 199 8.88 3.41 12.91
C ASP A 199 7.60 2.62 13.21
N ARG A 200 7.72 1.43 13.82
CA ARG A 200 6.59 0.51 14.08
C ARG A 200 5.42 1.16 14.82
N ARG A 201 5.63 2.23 15.60
CA ARG A 201 4.59 2.92 16.36
C ARG A 201 4.13 4.23 15.71
N ALA A 202 4.81 4.69 14.66
CA ALA A 202 4.46 5.91 13.96
C ALA A 202 3.33 5.67 12.95
N MET A 203 2.35 6.59 12.95
CA MET A 203 1.43 6.72 11.84
C MET A 203 2.09 7.60 10.76
N VAL A 204 2.08 7.13 9.52
CA VAL A 204 2.65 7.85 8.38
C VAL A 204 1.69 7.80 7.19
N ASN A 205 1.84 8.76 6.29
CA ASN A 205 1.11 8.79 5.05
C ASN A 205 2.07 8.53 3.88
N PRO A 206 1.97 7.39 3.17
CA PRO A 206 2.88 7.10 2.06
C PRO A 206 2.64 8.01 0.84
N PHE A 207 1.50 8.69 0.73
CA PHE A 207 1.23 9.64 -0.36
C PHE A 207 1.94 10.99 -0.20
N SER A 208 2.30 11.39 1.04
CA SER A 208 3.06 12.62 1.29
C SER A 208 4.57 12.38 1.28
N ASP A 209 5.01 11.32 1.97
CA ASP A 209 6.43 11.13 2.31
C ASP A 209 6.97 9.75 1.90
N GLY A 210 6.23 8.99 1.08
CA GLY A 210 6.57 7.64 0.65
C GLY A 210 7.20 7.56 -0.73
N TYR A 211 7.17 6.35 -1.28
CA TYR A 211 7.63 6.00 -2.61
C TYR A 211 6.47 5.51 -3.45
N SER A 212 6.39 6.00 -4.68
CA SER A 212 5.46 5.49 -5.69
C SER A 212 6.15 4.47 -6.56
N LEU A 213 5.59 3.27 -6.63
CA LEU A 213 6.12 2.12 -7.37
C LEU A 213 5.11 1.71 -8.45
N GLU A 214 5.58 1.35 -9.63
CA GLU A 214 4.73 0.76 -10.67
C GLU A 214 4.44 -0.71 -10.33
N GLY A 215 3.19 -1.14 -10.48
CA GLY A 215 2.77 -2.54 -10.34
C GLY A 215 3.39 -3.45 -11.42
N GLY A 216 3.40 -4.76 -11.15
CA GLY A 216 3.97 -5.76 -12.07
C GLY A 216 5.51 -5.80 -12.11
N MET A 217 6.17 -5.04 -11.24
CA MET A 217 7.63 -4.94 -11.17
C MET A 217 8.16 -5.50 -9.85
N GLU A 218 9.41 -5.98 -9.86
CA GLU A 218 10.14 -6.36 -8.65
C GLU A 218 11.01 -5.19 -8.16
N TYR A 219 11.00 -4.96 -6.85
CA TYR A 219 11.75 -3.89 -6.20
C TYR A 219 12.57 -4.44 -5.05
N ASN A 220 13.83 -4.01 -4.98
CA ASN A 220 14.71 -4.29 -3.86
C ASN A 220 14.94 -2.99 -3.09
N ALA A 221 14.41 -2.92 -1.86
CA ALA A 221 14.58 -1.78 -0.98
C ALA A 221 15.62 -2.09 0.10
N TYR A 222 16.60 -1.20 0.25
CA TYR A 222 17.62 -1.29 1.30
C TYR A 222 17.34 -0.19 2.33
N VAL A 223 17.16 -0.61 3.58
CA VAL A 223 16.86 0.27 4.72
C VAL A 223 18.02 0.23 5.68
N SER A 224 18.57 1.39 6.02
CA SER A 224 19.52 1.54 7.12
C SER A 224 18.92 2.47 8.16
N MET A 225 18.85 2.01 9.40
CA MET A 225 18.42 2.84 10.52
C MET A 225 19.63 3.59 11.08
N VAL A 226 19.68 4.90 10.86
CA VAL A 226 20.70 5.75 11.49
C VAL A 226 20.07 6.46 12.67
N ARG A 227 20.61 6.23 13.86
CA ARG A 227 20.25 7.02 15.03
C ARG A 227 21.01 8.34 14.92
N VAL A 228 20.28 9.43 14.69
CA VAL A 228 20.87 10.77 14.80
C VAL A 228 20.93 11.07 16.29
N VAL A 229 22.16 11.10 16.82
CA VAL A 229 22.45 11.42 18.23
C VAL A 229 22.51 12.93 18.39
#